data_AF-A0A8J3XDZ8-F1
#
_entry.id   AF-A0A8J3XDZ8-F1
#
_cell.length_a   1.000
_cell.length_b   1.000
_cell.length_c   1.000
_cell.angle_alpha   90.00
_cell.angle_beta   90.00
_cell.angle_gamma   90.00
#
_symmetry.space_group_name_H-M   'P 1'
#
loop_
_entity.id
_entity.type
_entity.pdbx_description
1 polymer ?
#
loop_
_entity_poly.entity_id
_entity_poly.type
_entity_poly.pdbx_seq_one_letter_code
_entity_poly.pdbx_strand_id
1 'polypeptide(L)'
;MKKIVAVAVLAAMTMLGVVATAYADGRHQAGGRQQEEVSRGQYTILLGQCRFEDTAGDRTQCRKDVRLNYRVGAWNPNLDCRTYSSVSVCGVLTLSPREQACVNESVGAGLTFRRAEVECFAFR
;
A
#
# COMPACT_ATOMS: atom_id res chain seq x y z
N MET A 1 50.19 2.51 35.51
CA MET A 1 50.67 3.86 35.87
C MET A 1 49.72 4.89 35.30
N LYS A 2 49.28 5.82 36.16
CA LYS A 2 48.35 6.92 35.87
C LYS A 2 48.86 7.81 34.74
N LYS A 3 47.94 8.31 33.90
CA LYS A 3 47.77 9.75 33.62
C LYS A 3 46.37 10.01 33.05
N ILE A 4 45.55 10.61 33.90
CA ILE A 4 44.27 11.24 33.62
C ILE A 4 44.57 12.59 32.97
N VAL A 5 43.83 12.99 31.94
CA VAL A 5 43.46 14.40 31.75
C VAL A 5 41.99 14.45 31.33
N ALA A 6 41.17 14.97 32.23
CA ALA A 6 39.80 15.39 31.97
C ALA A 6 39.81 16.73 31.25
N VAL A 7 38.92 16.93 30.28
CA VAL A 7 38.45 18.26 29.89
C VAL A 7 36.94 18.23 29.90
N ALA A 8 36.40 18.82 30.95
CA ALA A 8 35.01 19.23 31.04
C ALA A 8 34.81 20.44 30.13
N VAL A 9 33.78 20.41 29.27
CA VAL A 9 33.24 21.61 28.65
C VAL A 9 31.81 21.77 29.16
N LEU A 10 31.62 22.85 29.90
CA LEU A 10 30.35 23.30 30.47
C LEU A 10 29.38 23.77 29.38
N ALA A 11 28.11 23.67 29.74
CA ALA A 11 26.90 23.94 28.98
C ALA A 11 26.72 25.38 28.46
N ALA A 12 25.93 25.50 27.39
CA ALA A 12 25.01 26.62 27.21
C ALA A 12 23.67 26.10 26.64
N MET A 13 22.67 26.04 27.52
CA MET A 13 21.26 25.95 27.14
C MET A 13 20.89 27.17 26.29
N THR A 14 20.29 26.95 25.12
CA THR A 14 19.32 27.90 24.58
C THR A 14 18.07 27.12 24.19
N MET A 15 17.03 27.34 24.98
CA MET A 15 15.68 26.85 24.72
C MET A 15 15.14 27.59 23.50
N LEU A 16 14.99 26.90 22.36
CA LEU A 16 14.16 27.38 21.27
C LEU A 16 12.87 26.57 21.28
N GLY A 17 11.78 27.29 21.51
CA GLY A 17 10.46 26.78 21.82
C GLY A 17 9.91 25.83 20.76
N VAL A 18 9.39 24.70 21.25
CA VAL A 18 8.48 23.84 20.51
C VAL A 18 7.20 24.63 20.30
N VAL A 19 6.95 25.08 19.08
CA VAL A 19 5.62 25.55 18.68
C VAL A 19 4.76 24.29 18.54
N ALA A 20 4.05 23.94 19.62
CA ALA A 20 3.00 22.95 19.57
C ALA A 20 1.85 23.52 18.73
N THR A 21 1.92 23.30 17.41
CA THR A 21 0.73 23.37 16.58
C THR A 21 -0.12 22.17 16.99
N ALA A 22 -1.21 22.45 17.69
CA ALA A 22 -2.26 21.50 17.99
C ALA A 22 -2.89 21.03 16.67
N TYR A 23 -2.30 20.00 16.07
CA TYR A 23 -2.97 19.22 15.05
C TYR A 23 -3.91 18.24 15.76
N ALA A 24 -5.17 18.32 15.31
CA ALA A 24 -6.32 17.56 15.74
C ALA A 24 -6.01 16.19 16.38
N ASP A 25 -6.52 16.07 17.60
CA ASP A 25 -6.77 14.85 18.34
C ASP A 25 -7.60 13.87 17.49
N GLY A 26 -6.90 12.99 16.78
CA GLY A 26 -7.43 11.79 16.17
C GLY A 26 -7.55 10.70 17.22
N ARG A 27 -8.72 10.67 17.88
CA ARG A 27 -9.34 9.56 18.61
C ARG A 27 -8.60 8.21 18.55
N HIS A 28 -8.41 7.62 19.74
CA HIS A 28 -8.61 6.21 20.12
C HIS A 28 -8.60 5.17 18.96
N GLN A 29 -7.85 4.06 19.01
CA GLN A 29 -8.01 2.99 20.00
C GLN A 29 -7.03 1.83 19.72
N ALA A 30 -6.76 1.06 20.77
CA ALA A 30 -5.96 -0.16 20.78
C ALA A 30 -6.42 -1.24 19.78
N GLY A 31 -5.46 -1.94 19.17
CA GLY A 31 -5.48 -3.40 19.10
C GLY A 31 -6.36 -4.10 18.05
N GLY A 32 -6.79 -3.43 16.97
CA GLY A 32 -7.42 -4.10 15.83
C GLY A 32 -7.12 -3.34 14.54
N ARG A 33 -6.65 -4.00 13.48
CA ARG A 33 -6.44 -3.35 12.17
C ARG A 33 -7.78 -2.73 11.75
N GLN A 34 -7.87 -1.40 11.73
CA GLN A 34 -9.05 -0.72 11.23
C GLN A 34 -9.09 -0.96 9.72
N GLN A 35 -10.19 -1.56 9.26
CA GLN A 35 -10.44 -1.75 7.84
C GLN A 35 -10.48 -0.39 7.13
N GLU A 36 -9.83 -0.32 5.99
CA GLU A 36 -9.85 0.84 5.11
C GLU A 36 -11.24 0.96 4.47
N GLU A 37 -11.79 2.16 4.51
CA GLU A 37 -13.09 2.44 3.93
C GLU A 37 -12.95 2.71 2.42
N VAL A 38 -13.83 2.12 1.61
CA VAL A 38 -13.83 2.28 0.15
C VAL A 38 -15.26 2.36 -0.37
N SER A 39 -15.46 3.00 -1.53
CA SER A 39 -16.78 3.03 -2.16
C SER A 39 -17.22 1.63 -2.59
N ARG A 40 -18.53 1.44 -2.81
CA ARG A 40 -19.08 0.19 -3.34
C ARG A 40 -18.45 -0.22 -4.68
N GLY A 41 -18.14 0.74 -5.55
CA GLY A 41 -17.49 0.50 -6.83
C GLY A 41 -16.06 -0.01 -6.66
N GLN A 42 -15.27 0.66 -5.81
CA GLN A 42 -13.90 0.23 -5.47
C GLN A 42 -13.87 -1.17 -4.85
N TYR A 43 -14.78 -1.43 -3.89
CA TYR A 43 -14.89 -2.76 -3.28
C TYR A 43 -15.22 -3.86 -4.29
N THR A 44 -16.06 -3.54 -5.29
CA THR A 44 -16.40 -4.46 -6.37
C THR A 44 -15.20 -4.76 -7.26
N ILE A 45 -14.36 -3.76 -7.55
CA ILE A 45 -13.11 -3.97 -8.31
C ILE A 45 -12.13 -4.83 -7.49
N LEU A 46 -11.94 -4.53 -6.21
CA LEU A 46 -11.08 -5.31 -5.30
C LEU A 46 -11.50 -6.79 -5.23
N LEU A 47 -12.80 -7.09 -5.14
CA LEU A 47 -13.28 -8.47 -5.19
C LEU A 47 -13.17 -9.07 -6.60
N GLY A 48 -13.40 -8.28 -7.63
CA GLY A 48 -13.39 -8.71 -9.02
C GLY A 48 -12.01 -9.09 -9.51
N GLN A 49 -10.97 -8.38 -9.09
CA GLN A 49 -9.58 -8.65 -9.49
C GLN A 49 -9.07 -9.99 -8.95
N CYS A 50 -9.64 -10.50 -7.83
CA CYS A 50 -9.35 -11.84 -7.32
C CYS A 50 -9.72 -12.98 -8.27
N ARG A 51 -10.32 -12.72 -9.44
CA ARG A 51 -10.54 -13.74 -10.47
C ARG A 51 -9.27 -14.12 -11.23
N PHE A 52 -8.26 -13.24 -11.20
CA PHE A 52 -7.03 -13.38 -11.96
C PHE A 52 -5.97 -14.24 -11.26
N GLU A 53 -6.14 -14.53 -9.96
CA GLU A 53 -5.24 -15.45 -9.25
C GLU A 53 -5.28 -16.86 -9.86
N ASP A 54 -4.10 -17.49 -9.89
CA ASP A 54 -3.84 -18.77 -10.55
C ASP A 54 -4.73 -19.91 -10.04
N THR A 55 -4.78 -20.11 -8.73
CA THR A 55 -5.42 -21.28 -8.14
C THR A 55 -6.74 -20.93 -7.45
N ALA A 56 -7.62 -21.91 -7.29
CA ALA A 56 -8.86 -21.72 -6.52
C ALA A 56 -8.58 -21.34 -5.04
N GLY A 57 -7.46 -21.81 -4.50
CA GLY A 57 -6.97 -21.46 -3.17
C GLY A 57 -6.63 -19.97 -3.08
N ASP A 58 -5.81 -19.48 -4.01
CA ASP A 58 -5.36 -18.08 -4.04
C ASP A 58 -6.53 -17.13 -4.27
N ARG A 59 -7.45 -17.48 -5.19
CA ARG A 59 -8.69 -16.71 -5.39
C ARG A 59 -9.52 -16.62 -4.10
N THR A 60 -9.53 -17.68 -3.29
CA THR A 60 -10.23 -17.70 -2.00
C THR A 60 -9.52 -16.84 -0.97
N GLN A 61 -8.18 -16.91 -0.94
CA GLN A 61 -7.37 -16.11 -0.04
C GLN A 61 -7.47 -14.61 -0.37
N CYS A 62 -7.32 -14.21 -1.63
CA CYS A 62 -7.52 -12.84 -2.10
C CYS A 62 -8.88 -12.27 -1.62
N ARG A 63 -9.98 -13.02 -1.80
CA ARG A 63 -11.30 -12.57 -1.32
C ARG A 63 -11.39 -12.43 0.19
N LYS A 64 -10.67 -13.27 0.97
CA LYS A 64 -10.60 -13.12 2.43
C LYS A 64 -9.83 -11.86 2.79
N ASP A 65 -8.69 -11.63 2.16
CA ASP A 65 -7.85 -10.46 2.42
C ASP A 65 -8.58 -9.16 2.08
N VAL A 66 -9.33 -9.13 0.97
CA VAL A 66 -10.19 -7.97 0.66
C VAL A 66 -11.21 -7.69 1.76
N ARG A 67 -11.86 -8.73 2.31
CA ARG A 67 -12.84 -8.59 3.39
C ARG A 67 -12.23 -8.25 4.76
N LEU A 68 -10.96 -8.63 4.97
CA LEU A 68 -10.23 -8.34 6.20
C LEU A 68 -9.66 -6.93 6.22
N ASN A 69 -9.32 -6.39 5.05
CA ASN A 69 -8.65 -5.09 4.93
C ASN A 69 -9.59 -3.96 4.55
N TYR A 70 -10.72 -4.25 3.88
CA TYR A 70 -11.61 -3.22 3.35
C TYR A 70 -13.06 -3.40 3.79
N ARG A 71 -13.74 -2.27 4.00
CA ARG A 71 -15.19 -2.19 4.18
C ARG A 71 -15.82 -1.20 3.22
N VAL A 72 -17.08 -1.43 2.88
CA VAL A 72 -17.86 -0.48 2.07
C VAL A 72 -18.27 0.73 2.91
N GLY A 73 -17.98 1.93 2.41
CA GLY A 73 -18.39 3.22 2.95
C GLY A 73 -18.16 4.33 1.92
N ALA A 74 -17.42 5.38 2.30
CA ALA A 74 -17.08 6.51 1.45
C ALA A 74 -16.04 6.17 0.37
N TRP A 75 -16.03 6.97 -0.70
CA TRP A 75 -14.98 6.91 -1.72
C TRP A 75 -13.62 7.19 -1.11
N ASN A 76 -12.64 6.35 -1.47
CA ASN A 76 -11.28 6.50 -1.02
C ASN A 76 -10.39 7.05 -2.14
N PRO A 77 -9.98 8.33 -2.11
CA PRO A 77 -9.15 8.91 -3.15
C PRO A 77 -7.70 8.42 -3.12
N ASN A 78 -7.25 7.78 -2.03
CA ASN A 78 -5.89 7.29 -1.88
C ASN A 78 -5.75 5.83 -2.36
N LEU A 79 -6.87 5.12 -2.55
CA LEU A 79 -6.84 3.80 -3.15
C LEU A 79 -6.52 3.92 -4.64
N ASP A 80 -5.33 3.43 -5.01
CA ASP A 80 -4.88 3.43 -6.38
C ASP A 80 -5.74 2.52 -7.26
N CYS A 81 -6.67 3.09 -8.03
CA CYS A 81 -7.49 2.35 -8.97
C CYS A 81 -7.15 2.75 -10.41
N ARG A 82 -6.95 1.75 -11.26
CA ARG A 82 -6.47 1.93 -12.63
C ARG A 82 -7.14 0.96 -13.57
N THR A 83 -7.29 1.37 -14.83
CA THR A 83 -7.93 0.55 -15.88
C THR A 83 -7.11 0.58 -17.15
N TYR A 84 -6.75 -0.60 -17.66
CA TYR A 84 -6.10 -0.78 -18.95
C TYR A 84 -6.68 -2.00 -19.64
N SER A 85 -6.83 -1.96 -20.96
CA SER A 85 -7.34 -3.09 -21.76
C SER A 85 -8.64 -3.71 -21.19
N SER A 86 -9.56 -2.84 -20.76
CA SER A 86 -10.83 -3.20 -20.11
C SER A 86 -10.73 -4.01 -18.81
N VAL A 87 -9.54 -4.05 -18.20
CA VAL A 87 -9.31 -4.61 -16.87
C VAL A 87 -9.12 -3.49 -15.87
N SER A 88 -9.96 -3.46 -14.85
CA SER A 88 -9.84 -2.56 -13.71
C SER A 88 -9.27 -3.31 -12.51
N VAL A 89 -8.32 -2.70 -11.82
CA VAL A 89 -7.75 -3.17 -10.55
C VAL A 89 -7.63 -2.01 -9.58
N CYS A 90 -7.61 -2.32 -8.29
CA CYS A 90 -7.34 -1.36 -7.23
C CYS A 90 -6.27 -1.90 -6.26
N GLY A 91 -5.54 -0.96 -5.66
CA GLY A 91 -4.48 -1.25 -4.70
C GLY A 91 -3.19 -1.77 -5.33
N VAL A 92 -2.32 -2.28 -4.48
CA VAL A 92 -1.06 -2.91 -4.90
C VAL A 92 -1.37 -4.33 -5.37
N LEU A 93 -0.85 -4.68 -6.55
CA LEU A 93 -0.95 -6.04 -7.07
C LEU A 93 0.21 -6.88 -6.54
N THR A 94 -0.10 -8.07 -6.04
CA THR A 94 0.93 -9.05 -5.68
C THR A 94 1.21 -9.89 -6.92
N LEU A 95 2.32 -9.61 -7.60
CA LEU A 95 2.66 -10.29 -8.84
C LEU A 95 3.37 -11.62 -8.57
N SER A 96 2.96 -12.66 -9.29
CA SER A 96 3.71 -13.91 -9.38
C SER A 96 5.03 -13.71 -10.15
N PRO A 97 6.02 -14.62 -10.04
CA PRO A 97 7.24 -14.53 -10.83
C PRO A 97 7.00 -14.48 -12.35
N ARG A 98 5.95 -15.17 -12.83
CA ARG A 98 5.58 -15.19 -14.25
C ARG A 98 5.02 -13.83 -14.69
N GLU A 99 4.15 -13.24 -13.89
CA GLU A 99 3.58 -11.92 -14.15
C GLU A 99 4.67 -10.84 -14.11
N GLN A 100 5.58 -10.92 -13.12
CA GLN A 100 6.72 -9.99 -13.02
C GLN A 100 7.64 -10.07 -14.24
N ALA A 101 7.88 -11.28 -14.77
CA ALA A 101 8.64 -11.45 -16.00
C ALA A 101 7.94 -10.78 -17.19
N CYS A 102 6.62 -10.95 -17.34
CA CYS A 102 5.83 -10.25 -18.35
C CYS A 102 5.91 -8.73 -18.21
N VAL A 103 5.88 -8.19 -16.98
CA VAL A 103 6.01 -6.75 -16.74
C VAL A 103 7.34 -6.25 -17.26
N ASN A 104 8.44 -6.93 -16.92
CA ASN A 104 9.78 -6.54 -17.35
C ASN A 104 9.93 -6.58 -18.88
N GLU A 105 9.42 -7.64 -19.53
CA GLU A 105 9.43 -7.77 -20.99
C GLU A 105 8.61 -6.66 -21.66
N SER A 106 7.39 -6.43 -21.18
CA SER A 106 6.47 -5.44 -21.74
C SER A 106 7.03 -4.02 -21.61
N VAL A 107 7.64 -3.70 -20.46
CA VAL A 107 8.31 -2.42 -20.25
C VAL A 107 9.53 -2.28 -21.17
N GLY A 108 10.33 -3.34 -21.33
CA GLY A 108 11.44 -3.37 -22.29
C GLY A 108 10.99 -3.17 -23.75
N ALA A 109 9.77 -3.59 -24.07
CA ALA A 109 9.12 -3.38 -25.37
C ALA A 109 8.42 -2.01 -25.50
N GLY A 110 8.49 -1.14 -24.48
CA GLY A 110 8.01 0.24 -24.53
C GLY A 110 6.66 0.51 -23.87
N LEU A 111 6.06 -0.44 -23.16
CA LEU A 111 4.88 -0.17 -22.33
C LEU A 111 5.27 0.60 -21.05
N THR A 112 4.35 1.40 -20.53
CA THR A 112 4.52 1.96 -19.18
C THR A 112 4.40 0.85 -18.14
N PHE A 113 5.17 0.96 -17.06
CA PHE A 113 5.11 0.01 -15.94
C PHE A 113 3.66 -0.20 -15.46
N ARG A 114 2.92 0.90 -15.26
CA ARG A 114 1.53 0.88 -14.77
C ARG A 114 0.56 0.11 -15.66
N ARG A 115 0.74 0.22 -16.99
CA ARG A 115 -0.06 -0.55 -17.95
C ARG A 115 0.35 -2.01 -17.95
N ALA A 116 1.65 -2.28 -18.01
CA ALA A 116 2.20 -3.63 -18.00
C ALA A 116 1.78 -4.40 -16.74
N GLU A 117 1.82 -3.75 -15.57
CA GLU A 117 1.42 -4.33 -14.28
C GLU A 117 -0.02 -4.86 -14.31
N VAL A 118 -0.96 -4.09 -14.87
CA VAL A 118 -2.38 -4.48 -14.97
C VAL A 118 -2.60 -5.57 -16.00
N GLU A 119 -2.02 -5.41 -17.19
CA GLU A 119 -2.22 -6.37 -18.28
C GLU A 119 -1.58 -7.71 -17.96
N CYS A 120 -0.37 -7.72 -17.40
CA CYS A 120 0.32 -8.96 -17.04
C CYS A 120 -0.37 -9.67 -15.88
N PHE A 121 -0.82 -8.95 -14.83
CA PHE A 121 -1.61 -9.56 -13.75
C PHE A 121 -2.92 -10.20 -14.25
N ALA A 122 -3.53 -9.65 -15.29
CA ALA A 122 -4.82 -10.14 -15.77
C ALA A 122 -4.73 -11.31 -16.74
N PHE A 123 -3.63 -11.40 -17.49
CA PHE A 123 -3.55 -12.24 -18.69
C PHE A 123 -2.38 -13.23 -18.70
N ARG A 124 -1.55 -13.30 -17.66
CA ARG A 124 -0.39 -14.19 -17.63
C ARG A 124 -0.46 -15.28 -16.62
#